data_AF-A0A482R9F6-F1
#
_entry.id   AF-A0A482R9F6-F1
#
_cell.length_a   1.000
_cell.length_b   1.000
_cell.length_c   1.000
_cell.angle_alpha   90.00
_cell.angle_beta   90.00
_cell.angle_gamma   90.00
#
_symmetry.space_group_name_H-M   'P 1'
#
loop_
_entity.id
_entity.type
_entity.pdbx_description
1 polymer ?
#
loop_
_entity_poly.entity_id
_entity_poly.type
_entity_poly.pdbx_seq_one_letter_code
_entity_poly.pdbx_strand_id
1 'polypeptide(L)'
;PELRPSITPLLMRCLDDDDDEVRDRATLYLKSLEASSTTESGAHLETLTSGHLPMPVASLSKALALYSARPAPGAFSFDSLPRVEVATATGEVPTPSALGFGYASEVSAPAAAAAAAATHKALGGKARAGEGAGASAAASEGDRASHAHTPAASGGVPAEPSAAEALYKIPEFASYGSLFRSSKPVDLTEAELEYVVSVQKHIFEAHVVFAFTIRNTLPDILLERATVAVTCSEPTLFRQIVSISAPRVREGTPAVAYAAFKRNEDEPLSAANFTCALRFQSRECDASTGEPLGPATPETLDIDDVPITLADFVASTPLTDFRRAWEGMGADNEVVEEFV
;
A
#
# COMPACT_ATOMS: atom_id res chain seq x y z
N PRO A 1 -25.91 15.68 30.31
CA PRO A 1 -27.20 15.07 30.70
C PRO A 1 -28.29 16.08 31.07
N GLU A 2 -27.98 17.09 31.89
CA GLU A 2 -28.98 18.03 32.44
C GLU A 2 -29.65 18.95 31.41
N LEU A 3 -28.97 19.24 30.29
CA LEU A 3 -29.52 20.10 29.23
C LEU A 3 -30.36 19.35 28.19
N ARG A 4 -30.34 18.00 28.18
CA ARG A 4 -31.02 17.16 27.18
C ARG A 4 -32.53 17.46 27.08
N PRO A 5 -33.28 17.62 28.19
CA PRO A 5 -34.71 17.96 28.15
C PRO A 5 -34.98 19.33 27.51
N SER A 6 -34.04 20.27 27.62
CA SER A 6 -34.18 21.64 27.10
C SER A 6 -33.81 21.75 25.62
N ILE A 7 -32.81 20.99 25.16
CA ILE A 7 -32.31 21.05 23.76
C ILE A 7 -33.12 20.17 22.80
N THR A 8 -33.70 19.06 23.26
CA THR A 8 -34.44 18.12 22.40
C THR A 8 -35.62 18.78 21.67
N PRO A 9 -36.48 19.58 22.34
CA PRO A 9 -37.59 20.26 21.67
C PRO A 9 -37.12 21.32 20.65
N LEU A 10 -35.98 21.96 20.91
CA LEU A 10 -35.40 22.95 19.99
C LEU A 10 -34.91 22.27 18.70
N LEU A 11 -34.24 21.14 18.82
CA LEU A 11 -33.79 20.35 17.67
C LEU A 11 -34.96 19.74 16.89
N MET A 12 -36.02 19.29 17.57
CA MET A 12 -37.23 18.82 16.89
C MET A 12 -37.89 19.92 16.03
N ARG A 13 -37.86 21.17 16.49
CA ARG A 13 -38.37 22.31 15.70
C ARG A 13 -37.53 22.60 14.46
N CYS A 14 -36.22 22.31 14.50
CA CYS A 14 -35.33 22.44 13.36
C CYS A 14 -35.53 21.35 12.29
N LEU A 15 -36.38 20.33 12.52
CA LEU A 15 -36.75 19.36 11.49
C LEU A 15 -37.72 19.92 10.45
N ASP A 16 -38.47 20.96 10.80
CA ASP A 16 -39.40 21.66 9.91
C ASP A 16 -38.75 22.90 9.26
N ASP A 17 -37.42 23.03 9.31
CA ASP A 17 -36.70 24.14 8.71
C ASP A 17 -36.72 24.05 7.16
N ASP A 18 -36.64 25.20 6.49
CA ASP A 18 -36.65 25.30 5.04
C ASP A 18 -35.29 24.87 4.45
N ASP A 19 -34.21 24.99 5.23
CA ASP A 19 -32.84 24.61 4.87
C ASP A 19 -32.58 23.11 5.16
N ASP A 20 -32.23 22.34 4.13
CA ASP A 20 -31.97 20.92 4.23
C ASP A 20 -30.73 20.58 5.08
N GLU A 21 -29.68 21.42 5.04
CA GLU A 21 -28.50 21.23 5.88
C GLU A 21 -28.86 21.34 7.38
N VAL A 22 -29.75 22.27 7.71
CA VAL A 22 -30.23 22.47 9.10
C VAL A 22 -31.04 21.27 9.56
N ARG A 23 -31.94 20.75 8.71
CA ARG A 23 -32.73 19.55 9.01
C ARG A 23 -31.87 18.31 9.20
N ASP A 24 -30.88 18.09 8.34
CA ASP A 24 -29.98 16.94 8.42
C ASP A 24 -29.15 16.97 9.71
N ARG A 25 -28.60 18.13 10.06
CA ARG A 25 -27.86 18.31 11.32
C ARG A 25 -28.75 18.12 12.54
N ALA A 26 -29.96 18.67 12.53
CA ALA A 26 -30.93 18.50 13.61
C ALA A 26 -31.28 17.02 13.82
N THR A 27 -31.52 16.29 12.72
CA THR A 27 -31.77 14.84 12.71
C THR A 27 -30.60 14.08 13.32
N LEU A 28 -29.36 14.38 12.89
CA LEU A 28 -28.15 13.74 13.39
C LEU A 28 -27.94 13.99 14.90
N TYR A 29 -28.12 15.23 15.36
CA TYR A 29 -27.96 15.57 16.77
C TYR A 29 -29.05 14.93 17.64
N LEU A 30 -30.31 14.86 17.18
CA LEU A 30 -31.37 14.12 17.87
C LEU A 30 -31.03 12.64 18.00
N LYS A 31 -30.56 12.02 16.91
CA LYS A 31 -30.11 10.62 16.93
C LYS A 31 -28.92 10.39 17.85
N SER A 32 -27.99 11.35 17.95
CA SER A 32 -26.85 11.30 18.88
C SER A 32 -27.28 11.38 20.34
N LEU A 33 -28.23 12.26 20.64
CA LEU A 33 -28.81 12.36 21.97
C LEU A 33 -29.63 11.11 22.32
N GLU A 34 -30.38 10.53 21.38
CA GLU A 34 -31.09 9.26 21.57
C GLU A 34 -30.13 8.07 21.78
N ALA A 35 -29.07 7.97 20.99
CA ALA A 35 -28.10 6.88 21.02
C ALA A 35 -27.22 6.91 22.27
N SER A 36 -26.95 8.08 22.85
CA SER A 36 -26.21 8.18 24.12
C SER A 36 -26.97 7.63 25.35
N SER A 37 -28.22 7.17 25.17
CA SER A 37 -28.94 6.33 26.16
C SER A 37 -28.62 4.83 26.04
N THR A 38 -28.07 4.39 24.92
CA THR A 38 -27.82 2.98 24.58
C THR A 38 -26.32 2.82 24.33
N THR A 39 -25.62 2.18 25.26
CA THR A 39 -24.15 2.25 25.42
C THR A 39 -23.35 1.94 24.14
N GLU A 40 -23.83 1.04 23.28
CA GLU A 40 -23.10 0.62 22.07
C GLU A 40 -23.31 1.59 20.88
N SER A 41 -24.54 2.04 20.62
CA SER A 41 -24.81 2.96 19.51
C SER A 41 -24.29 4.39 19.76
N GLY A 42 -24.24 4.81 21.02
CA GLY A 42 -23.69 6.11 21.42
C GLY A 42 -22.20 6.25 21.10
N ALA A 43 -21.40 5.20 21.32
CA ALA A 43 -19.96 5.22 21.09
C ALA A 43 -19.59 5.36 19.60
N HIS A 44 -20.33 4.69 18.72
CA HIS A 44 -20.12 4.81 17.27
C HIS A 44 -20.45 6.20 16.75
N LEU A 45 -21.57 6.78 17.21
CA LEU A 45 -21.98 8.11 16.79
C LEU A 45 -21.07 9.20 17.36
N GLU A 46 -20.63 9.06 18.62
CA GLU A 46 -19.61 9.92 19.22
C GLU A 46 -18.27 9.84 18.48
N THR A 47 -17.86 8.66 18.00
CA THR A 47 -16.64 8.51 17.19
C THR A 47 -16.75 9.25 15.85
N LEU A 48 -17.93 9.19 15.21
CA LEU A 48 -18.22 9.89 13.96
C LEU A 48 -18.33 11.42 14.13
N THR A 49 -18.86 11.90 15.27
CA THR A 49 -19.10 13.34 15.50
C THR A 49 -17.98 14.06 16.25
N SER A 50 -17.30 13.38 17.17
CA SER A 50 -16.30 13.96 18.09
C SER A 50 -14.86 13.72 17.65
N GLY A 51 -14.65 12.99 16.55
CA GLY A 51 -13.47 13.16 15.70
C GLY A 51 -12.22 12.38 16.11
N HIS A 52 -12.27 11.05 16.03
CA HIS A 52 -11.08 10.27 15.74
C HIS A 52 -11.44 9.04 14.90
N LEU A 53 -11.66 9.26 13.60
CA LEU A 53 -11.73 8.15 12.66
C LEU A 53 -10.42 7.33 12.74
N PRO A 54 -10.48 6.00 12.60
CA PRO A 54 -9.29 5.16 12.68
C PRO A 54 -8.31 5.39 11.52
N MET A 55 -8.72 6.15 10.51
CA MET A 55 -7.89 6.50 9.35
C MET A 55 -8.30 7.87 8.77
N PRO A 56 -7.42 8.53 8.00
CA PRO A 56 -7.75 9.75 7.27
C PRO A 56 -8.94 9.55 6.33
N VAL A 57 -9.77 10.58 6.16
CA VAL A 57 -10.99 10.54 5.32
C VAL A 57 -10.70 10.11 3.87
N ALA A 58 -9.56 10.54 3.32
CA ALA A 58 -9.13 10.13 1.98
C ALA A 58 -8.86 8.61 1.89
N SER A 59 -8.24 8.03 2.92
CA SER A 59 -8.02 6.59 3.01
C SER A 59 -9.33 5.85 3.24
N LEU A 60 -10.23 6.38 4.08
CA LEU A 60 -11.55 5.83 4.33
C LEU A 60 -12.39 5.76 3.05
N SER A 61 -12.41 6.83 2.26
CA SER A 61 -13.13 6.87 0.98
C SER A 61 -12.67 5.77 0.03
N LYS A 62 -11.35 5.60 -0.14
CA LYS A 62 -10.78 4.52 -0.97
C LYS A 62 -11.07 3.14 -0.39
N ALA A 63 -10.95 2.97 0.92
CA ALA A 63 -11.23 1.71 1.61
C ALA A 63 -12.70 1.31 1.44
N LEU A 64 -13.63 2.26 1.53
CA LEU A 64 -15.07 2.03 1.30
C LEU A 64 -15.38 1.68 -0.15
N ALA A 65 -14.73 2.33 -1.12
CA ALA A 65 -14.87 1.97 -2.52
C ALA A 65 -14.44 0.51 -2.77
N LEU A 66 -13.30 0.10 -2.22
CA LEU A 66 -12.82 -1.28 -2.28
C LEU A 66 -13.77 -2.24 -1.56
N TYR A 67 -14.23 -1.89 -0.36
CA TYR A 67 -15.18 -2.68 0.41
C TYR A 67 -16.50 -2.88 -0.34
N SER A 68 -16.98 -1.87 -1.07
CA SER A 68 -18.20 -1.99 -1.89
C SER A 68 -18.04 -3.03 -3.01
N ALA A 69 -16.84 -3.18 -3.54
CA ALA A 69 -16.53 -4.16 -4.59
C ALA A 69 -16.43 -5.59 -4.03
N ARG A 70 -15.96 -5.75 -2.78
CA ARG A 70 -15.95 -7.03 -2.07
C ARG A 70 -16.17 -6.84 -0.57
N PRO A 71 -17.43 -6.92 -0.10
CA PRO A 71 -17.74 -6.80 1.32
C PRO A 71 -17.18 -7.97 2.12
N ALA A 72 -16.71 -7.69 3.33
CA ALA A 72 -16.34 -8.73 4.28
C ALA A 72 -17.61 -9.46 4.79
N PRO A 73 -17.52 -10.76 5.12
CA PRO A 73 -18.63 -11.46 5.76
C PRO A 73 -18.85 -10.91 7.17
N GLY A 74 -20.11 -10.67 7.54
CA GLY A 74 -20.50 -10.18 8.87
C GLY A 74 -21.03 -8.75 8.87
N ALA A 75 -21.15 -8.18 10.07
CA ALA A 75 -21.55 -6.79 10.24
C ALA A 75 -20.40 -5.86 9.82
N PHE A 76 -20.74 -4.73 9.23
CA PHE A 76 -19.75 -3.71 8.86
C PHE A 76 -19.05 -3.16 10.11
N SER A 77 -17.72 -3.14 10.07
CA SER A 77 -16.86 -2.49 11.06
C SER A 77 -15.68 -1.78 10.38
N PHE A 78 -15.05 -0.82 11.05
CA PHE A 78 -13.85 -0.19 10.50
C PHE A 78 -12.68 -1.17 10.35
N ASP A 79 -12.64 -2.24 11.16
CA ASP A 79 -11.61 -3.28 11.07
C ASP A 79 -11.78 -4.17 9.83
N SER A 80 -13.01 -4.25 9.28
CA SER A 80 -13.30 -4.98 8.05
C SER A 80 -12.88 -4.23 6.76
N LEU A 81 -12.42 -2.98 6.90
CA LEU A 81 -12.02 -2.16 5.77
C LEU A 81 -10.60 -2.47 5.29
N PRO A 82 -10.38 -2.54 3.96
CA PRO A 82 -9.04 -2.64 3.41
C PRO A 82 -8.16 -1.44 3.80
N ARG A 83 -6.93 -1.65 4.28
CA ARG A 83 -6.01 -0.52 4.54
C ARG A 83 -5.33 -0.10 3.25
N VAL A 84 -5.78 1.04 2.72
CA VAL A 84 -5.15 1.70 1.60
C VAL A 84 -4.15 2.72 2.14
N GLU A 85 -2.86 2.44 1.98
CA GLU A 85 -1.82 3.45 2.21
C GLU A 85 -1.98 4.55 1.16
N VAL A 86 -2.59 5.67 1.56
CA VAL A 86 -2.61 6.87 0.75
C VAL A 86 -1.26 7.53 0.95
N ALA A 87 -0.42 7.54 -0.10
CA ALA A 87 0.76 8.38 -0.12
C ALA A 87 0.31 9.81 0.15
N THR A 88 0.64 10.35 1.33
CA THR A 88 0.40 11.75 1.65
C THR A 88 1.30 12.56 0.73
N ALA A 89 0.71 13.16 -0.31
CA ALA A 89 1.38 14.22 -1.03
C ALA A 89 1.61 15.36 -0.02
N THR A 90 2.86 15.80 0.10
CA THR A 90 3.41 16.81 1.02
C THR A 90 3.73 16.33 2.45
N GLY A 91 4.98 16.55 2.83
CA GLY A 91 5.52 16.34 4.17
C GLY A 91 6.97 15.87 4.10
N GLU A 92 7.91 16.82 4.09
CA GLU A 92 9.28 16.56 4.53
C GLU A 92 9.24 15.67 5.78
N VAL A 93 10.11 14.65 5.82
CA VAL A 93 10.42 13.97 7.08
C VAL A 93 10.78 15.06 8.08
N PRO A 94 10.03 15.26 9.19
CA PRO A 94 10.47 16.20 10.21
C PRO A 94 11.76 15.62 10.75
N THR A 95 12.88 16.27 10.44
CA THR A 95 14.10 16.03 11.19
C THR A 95 13.77 16.31 12.65
N PRO A 96 14.05 15.38 13.59
CA PRO A 96 13.79 15.64 14.98
C PRO A 96 14.76 16.71 15.44
N SER A 97 14.31 17.97 15.49
CA SER A 97 15.06 19.00 16.18
C SER A 97 14.18 19.93 16.99
N ALA A 98 14.60 20.07 18.25
CA ALA A 98 14.56 21.30 19.03
C ALA A 98 13.31 21.67 19.85
N LEU A 99 12.54 20.72 20.38
CA LEU A 99 11.78 20.94 21.62
C LEU A 99 11.89 19.71 22.53
N GLY A 100 12.76 19.84 23.54
CA GLY A 100 13.15 18.75 24.42
C GLY A 100 12.03 18.30 25.36
N PHE A 101 11.83 16.98 25.40
CA PHE A 101 11.65 16.21 26.63
C PHE A 101 12.31 14.85 26.37
N GLY A 102 13.35 14.54 27.14
CA GLY A 102 14.26 13.44 26.85
C GLY A 102 13.72 12.08 27.25
N TYR A 103 13.75 11.16 26.28
CA TYR A 103 14.17 9.77 26.46
C TYR A 103 14.96 9.39 25.20
N ALA A 104 16.29 9.36 25.32
CA ALA A 104 17.15 8.90 24.25
C ALA A 104 17.23 7.37 24.32
N SER A 105 16.57 6.70 23.37
CA SER A 105 16.91 5.33 22.98
C SER A 105 17.28 5.38 21.49
N GLU A 106 18.41 6.03 21.20
CA GLU A 106 19.06 5.92 19.90
C GLU A 106 19.95 4.69 19.92
N VAL A 107 19.45 3.54 19.44
CA VAL A 107 20.34 2.57 18.82
C VAL A 107 20.60 3.11 17.42
N SER A 108 21.80 3.66 17.24
CA SER A 108 22.25 4.29 16.00
C SER A 108 22.22 3.29 14.84
N ALA A 109 21.41 3.60 13.82
CA ALA A 109 21.31 2.92 12.53
C ALA A 109 22.65 2.58 11.79
N PRO A 110 23.80 3.24 12.01
CA PRO A 110 25.08 2.78 11.44
C PRO A 110 25.63 1.47 12.02
N ALA A 111 25.18 0.99 13.20
CA ALA A 111 25.68 -0.27 13.78
C ALA A 111 25.05 -1.51 13.13
N ALA A 112 23.77 -1.44 12.75
CA ALA A 112 23.08 -2.51 12.02
C ALA A 112 23.57 -2.62 10.56
N ALA A 113 23.93 -1.50 9.93
CA ALA A 113 24.54 -1.47 8.60
C ALA A 113 25.99 -2.02 8.59
N ALA A 114 26.73 -1.89 9.70
CA ALA A 114 28.08 -2.42 9.84
C ALA A 114 28.11 -3.96 10.02
N ALA A 115 27.06 -4.56 10.57
CA ALA A 115 26.95 -6.02 10.70
C ALA A 115 26.61 -6.71 9.37
N ALA A 116 25.91 -6.04 8.45
CA ALA A 116 25.59 -6.54 7.11
C ALA A 116 26.74 -6.36 6.09
N ALA A 117 27.72 -5.50 6.38
CA ALA A 117 28.85 -5.24 5.48
C ALA A 117 30.08 -6.17 5.72
N ALA A 118 29.99 -7.12 6.65
CA ALA A 118 31.09 -8.01 7.02
C ALA A 118 31.23 -9.28 6.15
N THR A 119 30.59 -9.34 4.99
CA THR A 119 30.71 -10.48 4.05
C THR A 119 31.31 -10.11 2.68
N HIS A 120 31.81 -8.88 2.47
CA HIS A 120 32.52 -8.53 1.24
C HIS A 120 33.70 -7.59 1.50
N LYS A 121 34.79 -8.11 2.08
CA LYS A 121 36.11 -7.47 1.98
C LYS A 121 37.27 -8.45 2.15
N ALA A 122 37.46 -9.31 1.15
CA ALA A 122 38.79 -9.82 0.81
C ALA A 122 39.26 -9.08 -0.45
N LEU A 123 40.50 -8.58 -0.40
CA LEU A 123 41.24 -7.82 -1.43
C LEU A 123 40.75 -6.35 -1.59
N GLY A 124 41.47 -5.33 -1.12
CA GLY A 124 42.77 -4.85 -1.64
C GLY A 124 42.47 -3.87 -2.80
N GLY A 125 42.82 -2.59 -2.81
CA GLY A 125 43.91 -1.85 -2.20
C GLY A 125 43.79 -0.34 -2.48
N LYS A 126 44.83 0.39 -2.06
CA LYS A 126 44.97 1.84 -1.85
C LYS A 126 44.87 2.75 -3.10
N ALA A 127 44.31 3.95 -2.92
CA ALA A 127 44.89 5.27 -3.31
C ALA A 127 43.98 6.39 -2.77
N ARG A 128 44.39 7.17 -1.76
CA ARG A 128 45.22 8.40 -1.75
C ARG A 128 44.41 9.68 -2.06
N ALA A 129 44.43 10.56 -1.05
CA ALA A 129 43.81 11.86 -0.94
C ALA A 129 44.31 12.92 -1.94
N GLY A 130 43.45 13.91 -2.18
CA GLY A 130 43.79 15.21 -2.76
C GLY A 130 42.73 16.25 -2.36
N GLU A 131 43.11 17.15 -1.45
CA GLU A 131 42.42 18.41 -1.13
C GLU A 131 42.36 19.35 -2.35
N GLY A 132 41.35 20.22 -2.38
CA GLY A 132 41.31 21.34 -3.33
C GLY A 132 40.04 22.17 -3.24
N ALA A 133 40.05 23.17 -2.37
CA ALA A 133 39.04 24.19 -2.20
C ALA A 133 38.82 25.07 -3.45
N GLY A 134 37.64 25.69 -3.56
CA GLY A 134 37.42 26.77 -4.52
C GLY A 134 35.95 27.21 -4.63
N ALA A 135 35.54 28.13 -3.76
CA ALA A 135 34.26 28.84 -3.86
C ALA A 135 34.26 29.85 -5.02
N SER A 136 33.11 30.04 -5.67
CA SER A 136 32.59 31.38 -5.97
C SER A 136 31.12 31.27 -6.42
N ALA A 137 30.28 31.98 -5.67
CA ALA A 137 28.92 32.32 -6.05
C ALA A 137 28.89 33.37 -7.17
N ALA A 138 27.88 33.31 -8.02
CA ALA A 138 27.39 34.44 -8.80
C ALA A 138 25.87 34.26 -8.98
N ALA A 139 25.12 35.09 -8.27
CA ALA A 139 23.69 35.26 -8.44
C ALA A 139 23.43 36.19 -9.63
N SER A 140 22.43 35.87 -10.45
CA SER A 140 21.78 36.85 -11.32
C SER A 140 20.27 36.62 -11.31
N GLU A 141 19.57 37.58 -10.73
CA GLU A 141 18.12 37.77 -10.80
C GLU A 141 17.68 38.01 -12.25
N GLY A 142 16.48 37.53 -12.58
CA GLY A 142 15.92 37.68 -13.93
C GLY A 142 14.46 37.22 -14.03
N ASP A 143 13.59 38.13 -13.61
CA ASP A 143 12.27 38.44 -14.19
C ASP A 143 11.02 37.60 -13.85
N ARG A 144 10.08 38.30 -13.20
CA ARG A 144 8.70 37.89 -12.89
C ARG A 144 7.78 38.53 -13.92
N ALA A 145 7.15 37.73 -14.77
CA ALA A 145 6.01 38.16 -15.57
C ALA A 145 4.80 37.25 -15.30
N SER A 146 3.80 37.82 -14.61
CA SER A 146 2.51 37.21 -14.28
C SER A 146 1.56 37.31 -15.46
N HIS A 147 1.23 36.18 -16.09
CA HIS A 147 0.07 36.05 -16.97
C HIS A 147 -1.02 35.22 -16.30
N ALA A 148 -2.18 35.86 -16.11
CA ALA A 148 -3.40 35.26 -15.61
C ALA A 148 -3.89 34.14 -16.55
N HIS A 149 -4.08 32.94 -16.00
CA HIS A 149 -4.62 31.78 -16.70
C HIS A 149 -6.02 31.46 -16.16
N THR A 150 -7.02 31.68 -17.00
CA THR A 150 -8.40 31.22 -16.83
C THR A 150 -8.43 29.69 -16.83
N PRO A 151 -9.11 28.99 -15.90
CA PRO A 151 -9.12 27.54 -15.90
C PRO A 151 -10.07 27.04 -16.99
N ALA A 152 -9.51 26.58 -18.10
CA ALA A 152 -10.21 25.73 -19.04
C ALA A 152 -10.29 24.30 -18.47
N ALA A 153 -11.49 23.75 -18.46
CA ALA A 153 -11.78 22.40 -17.99
C ALA A 153 -10.90 21.36 -18.70
N SER A 154 -9.99 20.72 -17.96
CA SER A 154 -9.30 19.52 -18.42
C SER A 154 -10.23 18.33 -18.25
N GLY A 155 -10.63 17.74 -19.37
CA GLY A 155 -11.28 16.44 -19.40
C GLY A 155 -10.40 15.43 -18.68
N GLY A 156 -10.94 14.86 -17.60
CA GLY A 156 -10.26 13.80 -16.85
C GLY A 156 -10.04 12.59 -17.76
N VAL A 157 -8.77 12.22 -17.94
CA VAL A 157 -8.40 10.88 -18.39
C VAL A 157 -9.06 9.90 -17.40
N PRO A 158 -9.73 8.83 -17.87
CA PRO A 158 -10.25 7.81 -16.96
C PRO A 158 -9.11 7.30 -16.08
N ALA A 159 -9.24 7.46 -14.77
CA ALA A 159 -8.24 6.95 -13.84
C ALA A 159 -8.18 5.43 -14.01
N GLU A 160 -6.99 4.92 -14.35
CA GLU A 160 -6.70 3.48 -14.32
C GLU A 160 -7.16 2.90 -12.96
N PRO A 161 -7.87 1.76 -12.94
CA PRO A 161 -8.30 1.15 -11.69
C PRO A 161 -7.09 0.92 -10.81
N SER A 162 -7.19 1.24 -9.52
CA SER A 162 -6.09 0.97 -8.61
C SER A 162 -5.76 -0.54 -8.63
N ALA A 163 -4.49 -0.91 -8.42
CA ALA A 163 -4.07 -2.32 -8.44
C ALA A 163 -4.94 -3.20 -7.52
N ALA A 164 -5.42 -2.65 -6.40
CA ALA A 164 -6.35 -3.29 -5.48
C ALA A 164 -7.75 -3.55 -6.10
N GLU A 165 -8.29 -2.62 -6.89
CA GLU A 165 -9.56 -2.82 -7.61
C GLU A 165 -9.44 -3.90 -8.68
N ALA A 166 -8.32 -3.92 -9.41
CA ALA A 166 -8.04 -4.97 -10.39
C ALA A 166 -8.01 -6.35 -9.71
N LEU A 167 -7.38 -6.45 -8.54
CA LEU A 167 -7.28 -7.68 -7.75
C LEU A 167 -8.65 -8.25 -7.35
N TYR A 168 -9.61 -7.39 -6.98
CA TYR A 168 -10.95 -7.82 -6.56
C TYR A 168 -11.82 -8.33 -7.70
N LYS A 169 -11.52 -7.97 -8.95
CA LYS A 169 -12.20 -8.48 -10.15
C LYS A 169 -11.75 -9.91 -10.51
N ILE A 170 -10.69 -10.43 -9.89
CA ILE A 170 -10.15 -11.76 -10.16
C ILE A 170 -10.92 -12.81 -9.32
N PRO A 171 -11.66 -13.74 -9.95
CA PRO A 171 -12.51 -14.70 -9.25
C PRO A 171 -11.72 -15.72 -8.42
N GLU A 172 -10.50 -16.07 -8.83
CA GLU A 172 -9.61 -16.99 -8.10
C GLU A 172 -9.26 -16.47 -6.71
N PHE A 173 -9.33 -15.15 -6.51
CA PHE A 173 -9.01 -14.51 -5.23
C PHE A 173 -10.26 -14.22 -4.39
N ALA A 174 -11.46 -14.58 -4.85
CA ALA A 174 -12.74 -14.29 -4.19
C ALA A 174 -12.79 -14.70 -2.72
N SER A 175 -12.21 -15.86 -2.39
CA SER A 175 -12.25 -16.42 -1.05
C SER A 175 -11.18 -15.88 -0.09
N TYR A 176 -10.31 -14.96 -0.53
CA TYR A 176 -9.19 -14.49 0.31
C TYR A 176 -9.60 -13.43 1.35
N GLY A 177 -10.85 -12.96 1.32
CA GLY A 177 -11.35 -11.94 2.23
C GLY A 177 -10.93 -10.53 1.83
N SER A 178 -10.85 -9.64 2.82
CA SER A 178 -10.45 -8.24 2.65
C SER A 178 -8.93 -8.11 2.52
N LEU A 179 -8.50 -7.32 1.54
CA LEU A 179 -7.11 -6.92 1.37
C LEU A 179 -6.64 -6.15 2.61
N PHE A 180 -5.65 -6.66 3.32
CA PHE A 180 -5.06 -5.98 4.48
C PHE A 180 -4.22 -4.78 4.04
N ARG A 181 -3.25 -4.98 3.14
CA ARG A 181 -2.43 -3.90 2.56
C ARG A 181 -1.79 -4.30 1.24
N SER A 182 -1.28 -3.31 0.51
CA SER A 182 -0.41 -3.53 -0.66
C SER A 182 0.93 -2.83 -0.45
N SER A 183 2.02 -3.40 -0.95
CA SER A 183 3.33 -2.74 -0.97
C SER A 183 3.41 -1.69 -2.09
N LYS A 184 4.49 -0.91 -2.12
CA LYS A 184 4.90 -0.23 -3.37
C LYS A 184 5.45 -1.27 -4.37
N PRO A 185 5.36 -1.03 -5.69
CA PRO A 185 6.05 -1.85 -6.68
C PRO A 185 7.57 -1.83 -6.44
N VAL A 186 8.21 -2.98 -6.63
CA VAL A 186 9.67 -3.17 -6.59
C VAL A 186 10.09 -3.83 -7.89
N ASP A 187 11.09 -3.28 -8.56
CA ASP A 187 11.63 -3.87 -9.79
C ASP A 187 12.44 -5.12 -9.46
N LEU A 188 12.24 -6.19 -10.24
CA LEU A 188 12.94 -7.48 -10.11
C LEU A 188 13.95 -7.72 -11.25
N THR A 189 14.09 -6.75 -12.13
CA THR A 189 14.96 -6.75 -13.29
C THR A 189 15.44 -5.33 -13.52
N GLU A 190 16.62 -5.17 -14.10
CA GLU A 190 17.12 -3.85 -14.47
C GLU A 190 16.26 -3.19 -15.55
N ALA A 191 16.18 -1.85 -15.54
CA ALA A 191 15.32 -1.08 -16.43
C ALA A 191 15.76 -1.10 -17.91
N GLU A 192 16.99 -1.55 -18.19
CA GLU A 192 17.59 -1.58 -19.53
C GLU A 192 17.46 -2.95 -20.22
N LEU A 193 16.84 -3.94 -19.57
CA LEU A 193 16.65 -5.28 -20.13
C LEU A 193 15.47 -5.35 -21.11
N GLU A 194 15.43 -6.41 -21.90
CA GLU A 194 14.38 -6.69 -22.88
C GLU A 194 12.99 -6.83 -22.22
N TYR A 195 12.98 -7.39 -21.00
CA TYR A 195 11.76 -7.59 -20.23
C TYR A 195 11.93 -6.99 -18.84
N VAL A 196 11.15 -5.95 -18.57
CA VAL A 196 11.14 -5.29 -17.26
C VAL A 196 10.00 -5.84 -16.43
N VAL A 197 10.32 -6.46 -15.30
CA VAL A 197 9.37 -7.04 -14.36
C VAL A 197 9.42 -6.29 -13.04
N SER A 198 8.26 -5.89 -12.53
CA SER A 198 8.14 -5.38 -11.16
C SER A 198 7.05 -6.12 -10.40
N VAL A 199 7.22 -6.24 -9.09
CA VAL A 199 6.30 -6.95 -8.21
C VAL A 199 5.64 -6.00 -7.22
N GLN A 200 4.35 -6.18 -7.02
CA GLN A 200 3.62 -5.62 -5.89
C GLN A 200 3.09 -6.76 -5.00
N LYS A 201 3.30 -6.64 -3.70
CA LYS A 201 2.83 -7.59 -2.69
C LYS A 201 1.45 -7.16 -2.21
N HIS A 202 0.49 -8.06 -2.21
CA HIS A 202 -0.84 -7.87 -1.65
C HIS A 202 -1.06 -8.85 -0.51
N ILE A 203 -1.31 -8.33 0.69
CA ILE A 203 -1.39 -9.11 1.91
C ILE A 203 -2.85 -9.21 2.33
N PHE A 204 -3.29 -10.43 2.60
CA PHE A 204 -4.58 -10.78 3.20
C PHE A 204 -4.31 -11.53 4.53
N GLU A 205 -5.36 -11.83 5.28
CA GLU A 205 -5.27 -12.50 6.59
C GLU A 205 -4.50 -13.84 6.53
N ALA A 206 -4.85 -14.70 5.58
CA ALA A 206 -4.25 -16.02 5.39
C ALA A 206 -3.59 -16.19 4.00
N HIS A 207 -3.51 -15.14 3.19
CA HIS A 207 -3.01 -15.23 1.81
C HIS A 207 -2.07 -14.09 1.46
N VAL A 208 -1.10 -14.39 0.59
CA VAL A 208 -0.21 -13.41 -0.05
C VAL A 208 -0.37 -13.55 -1.55
N VAL A 209 -0.58 -12.44 -2.25
CA VAL A 209 -0.62 -12.39 -3.71
C VAL A 209 0.50 -11.51 -4.21
N PHE A 210 1.33 -12.05 -5.10
CA PHE A 210 2.32 -11.31 -5.87
C PHE A 210 1.71 -10.94 -7.22
N ALA A 211 1.65 -9.64 -7.51
CA ALA A 211 1.25 -9.11 -8.80
C ALA A 211 2.50 -8.66 -9.56
N PHE A 212 2.84 -9.38 -10.63
CA PHE A 212 4.01 -9.12 -11.46
C PHE A 212 3.58 -8.32 -12.69
N THR A 213 3.97 -7.05 -12.76
CA THR A 213 3.78 -6.23 -13.95
C THR A 213 4.94 -6.51 -14.91
N ILE A 214 4.61 -7.06 -16.07
CA ILE A 214 5.57 -7.46 -17.11
C ILE A 214 5.48 -6.43 -18.23
N ARG A 215 6.62 -5.83 -18.56
CA ARG A 215 6.79 -4.89 -19.67
C ARG A 215 7.75 -5.50 -20.69
N ASN A 216 7.27 -5.66 -21.90
CA ASN A 216 8.11 -6.04 -23.04
C ASN A 216 8.63 -4.76 -23.70
N THR A 217 9.92 -4.69 -24.00
CA THR A 217 10.55 -3.56 -24.70
C THR A 217 10.91 -3.89 -26.15
N LEU A 218 10.66 -5.11 -26.62
CA LEU A 218 10.95 -5.56 -27.98
C LEU A 218 9.72 -5.39 -28.89
N PRO A 219 9.79 -4.55 -29.95
CA PRO A 219 8.67 -4.27 -30.87
C PRO A 219 8.25 -5.47 -31.73
N ASP A 220 9.21 -6.32 -32.05
CA ASP A 220 9.11 -7.45 -32.98
C ASP A 220 8.89 -8.78 -32.26
N ILE A 221 8.71 -8.76 -30.93
CA ILE A 221 8.43 -9.94 -30.12
C ILE A 221 7.10 -9.75 -29.36
N LEU A 222 6.24 -10.75 -29.43
CA LEU A 222 5.05 -10.90 -28.60
C LEU A 222 5.31 -11.98 -27.55
N LEU A 223 5.09 -11.65 -26.27
CA LEU A 223 5.11 -12.66 -25.20
C LEU A 223 3.71 -13.24 -25.04
N GLU A 224 3.55 -14.54 -25.19
CA GLU A 224 2.31 -15.26 -24.92
C GLU A 224 2.43 -16.07 -23.62
N ARG A 225 1.36 -16.10 -22.83
CA ARG A 225 1.27 -16.85 -21.56
C ARG A 225 2.41 -16.53 -20.58
N ALA A 226 2.79 -15.27 -20.47
CA ALA A 226 3.85 -14.84 -19.57
C ALA A 226 3.42 -15.00 -18.10
N THR A 227 4.22 -15.67 -17.29
CA THR A 227 3.96 -15.91 -15.87
C THR A 227 5.27 -15.92 -15.10
N VAL A 228 5.23 -15.74 -13.78
CA VAL A 228 6.41 -15.90 -12.93
C VAL A 228 6.26 -17.19 -12.14
N ALA A 229 7.20 -18.11 -12.33
CA ALA A 229 7.34 -19.27 -11.47
C ALA A 229 7.98 -18.82 -10.16
N VAL A 230 7.26 -19.03 -9.05
CA VAL A 230 7.67 -18.55 -7.73
C VAL A 230 7.83 -19.76 -6.80
N THR A 231 9.01 -19.91 -6.21
CA THR A 231 9.33 -21.00 -5.27
C THR A 231 9.65 -20.42 -3.90
N CYS A 232 8.89 -20.79 -2.87
CA CYS A 232 9.15 -20.35 -1.50
C CYS A 232 10.27 -21.17 -0.86
N SER A 233 11.19 -20.50 -0.16
CA SER A 233 12.23 -21.16 0.65
C SER A 233 11.66 -21.96 1.83
N GLU A 234 10.47 -21.57 2.31
CA GLU A 234 9.80 -22.14 3.48
C GLU A 234 8.41 -22.71 3.09
N PRO A 235 8.34 -23.89 2.46
CA PRO A 235 7.10 -24.46 1.95
C PRO A 235 6.10 -24.87 3.05
N THR A 236 6.55 -24.99 4.30
CA THR A 236 5.69 -25.20 5.48
C THR A 236 4.94 -23.94 5.90
N LEU A 237 5.51 -22.76 5.62
CA LEU A 237 4.92 -21.46 5.93
C LEU A 237 3.99 -20.98 4.82
N PHE A 238 4.39 -21.17 3.56
CA PHE A 238 3.63 -20.68 2.41
C PHE A 238 3.49 -21.77 1.35
N ARG A 239 2.23 -22.11 1.04
CA ARG A 239 1.89 -23.04 -0.04
C ARG A 239 1.31 -22.29 -1.22
N GLN A 240 1.90 -22.48 -2.41
CA GLN A 240 1.33 -21.92 -3.64
C GLN A 240 -0.03 -22.55 -3.94
N ILE A 241 -1.02 -21.72 -4.23
CA ILE A 241 -2.40 -22.14 -4.52
C ILE A 241 -2.91 -21.68 -5.89
N VAL A 242 -2.39 -20.57 -6.43
CA VAL A 242 -2.83 -20.02 -7.72
C VAL A 242 -1.62 -19.47 -8.49
N SER A 243 -1.64 -19.63 -9.81
CA SER A 243 -0.78 -18.94 -10.77
C SER A 243 -1.62 -18.51 -11.98
N ILE A 244 -1.60 -17.23 -12.32
CA ILE A 244 -2.34 -16.64 -13.44
C ILE A 244 -1.33 -15.99 -14.36
N SER A 245 -1.27 -16.44 -15.62
CA SER A 245 -0.40 -15.84 -16.64
C SER A 245 -1.04 -14.61 -17.27
N ALA A 246 -0.23 -13.60 -17.59
CA ALA A 246 -0.57 -12.58 -18.56
C ALA A 246 -0.74 -13.22 -19.95
N PRO A 247 -1.92 -13.17 -20.58
CA PRO A 247 -2.15 -13.89 -21.83
C PRO A 247 -1.25 -13.43 -22.97
N ARG A 248 -1.05 -12.11 -23.08
CA ARG A 248 -0.24 -11.45 -24.11
C ARG A 248 0.42 -10.20 -23.57
N VAL A 249 1.70 -10.02 -23.86
CA VAL A 249 2.47 -8.80 -23.51
C VAL A 249 3.15 -8.28 -24.78
N ARG A 250 2.74 -7.09 -25.21
CA ARG A 250 3.33 -6.39 -26.37
C ARG A 250 4.17 -5.23 -25.89
N GLU A 251 5.06 -4.76 -26.76
CA GLU A 251 5.72 -3.48 -26.55
C GLU A 251 4.70 -2.37 -26.28
N GLY A 252 4.99 -1.54 -25.28
CA GLY A 252 4.12 -0.42 -24.89
C GLY A 252 2.81 -0.82 -24.20
N THR A 253 2.49 -2.12 -24.10
CA THR A 253 1.28 -2.61 -23.42
C THR A 253 1.65 -3.59 -22.29
N PRO A 254 2.00 -3.07 -21.11
CA PRO A 254 2.27 -3.89 -19.94
C PRO A 254 1.08 -4.76 -19.57
N ALA A 255 1.35 -5.95 -19.03
CA ALA A 255 0.33 -6.85 -18.51
C ALA A 255 0.74 -7.44 -17.17
N VAL A 256 -0.23 -7.93 -16.41
CA VAL A 256 0.01 -8.44 -15.05
C VAL A 256 -0.19 -9.95 -15.01
N ALA A 257 0.80 -10.64 -14.43
CA ALA A 257 0.69 -12.04 -14.00
C ALA A 257 0.59 -12.10 -12.48
N TYR A 258 -0.02 -13.16 -11.94
CA TYR A 258 -0.22 -13.30 -10.50
C TYR A 258 0.26 -14.65 -9.98
N ALA A 259 0.81 -14.66 -8.77
CA ALA A 259 1.04 -15.87 -7.99
C ALA A 259 0.47 -15.67 -6.57
N ALA A 260 -0.33 -16.63 -6.10
CA ALA A 260 -0.91 -16.56 -4.75
C ALA A 260 -0.47 -17.74 -3.89
N PHE A 261 -0.21 -17.44 -2.63
CA PHE A 261 0.23 -18.36 -1.60
C PHE A 261 -0.73 -18.32 -0.42
N LYS A 262 -1.08 -19.49 0.11
CA LYS A 262 -1.76 -19.62 1.40
C LYS A 262 -0.71 -19.72 2.49
N ARG A 263 -0.84 -18.88 3.52
CA ARG A 263 -0.04 -18.94 4.74
C ARG A 263 -0.54 -20.08 5.63
N ASN A 264 0.38 -20.78 6.28
CA ASN A 264 0.05 -21.70 7.36
C ASN A 264 -0.20 -20.90 8.65
N GLU A 265 -1.41 -20.99 9.19
CA GLU A 265 -1.83 -20.22 10.36
C GLU A 265 -1.39 -20.87 11.68
N ASP A 266 -1.08 -22.17 11.64
CA ASP A 266 -0.57 -22.92 12.80
C ASP A 266 0.91 -22.63 13.08
N GLU A 267 1.62 -22.01 12.13
CA GLU A 267 3.03 -21.65 12.23
C GLU A 267 3.20 -20.16 12.53
N PRO A 268 4.24 -19.77 13.29
CA PRO A 268 4.50 -18.37 13.60
C PRO A 268 4.85 -17.58 12.33
N LEU A 269 4.40 -16.32 12.31
CA LEU A 269 4.80 -15.37 11.27
C LEU A 269 6.33 -15.25 11.24
N SER A 270 6.92 -15.65 10.12
CA SER A 270 8.37 -15.65 9.91
C SER A 270 8.70 -15.11 8.52
N ALA A 271 9.92 -14.59 8.36
CA ALA A 271 10.38 -14.15 7.05
C ALA A 271 10.59 -15.35 6.12
N ALA A 272 10.32 -15.15 4.83
CA ALA A 272 10.53 -16.16 3.80
C ALA A 272 11.01 -15.49 2.52
N ASN A 273 11.85 -16.19 1.76
CA ASN A 273 12.33 -15.71 0.47
C ASN A 273 11.65 -16.49 -0.66
N PHE A 274 11.36 -15.81 -1.77
CA PHE A 274 10.66 -16.40 -2.91
C PHE A 274 11.51 -16.24 -4.17
N THR A 275 12.08 -17.35 -4.63
CA THR A 275 12.87 -17.39 -5.85
C THR A 275 11.97 -17.33 -7.07
N CYS A 276 12.32 -16.44 -8.01
CA CYS A 276 11.45 -16.07 -9.13
C CYS A 276 12.11 -16.35 -10.48
N ALA A 277 11.33 -16.88 -11.42
CA ALA A 277 11.74 -17.02 -12.82
C ALA A 277 10.58 -16.67 -13.75
N LEU A 278 10.78 -15.68 -14.62
CA LEU A 278 9.84 -15.30 -15.67
C LEU A 278 9.81 -16.41 -16.74
N ARG A 279 8.62 -16.92 -17.06
CA ARG A 279 8.39 -17.97 -18.06
C ARG A 279 7.34 -17.50 -19.06
N PHE A 280 7.62 -17.65 -20.35
CA PHE A 280 6.72 -17.20 -21.42
C PHE A 280 6.97 -17.99 -22.70
N GLN A 281 6.11 -17.75 -23.70
CA GLN A 281 6.31 -18.16 -25.07
C GLN A 281 6.63 -16.92 -25.89
N SER A 282 7.88 -16.76 -26.34
CA SER A 282 8.24 -15.69 -27.26
C SER A 282 7.75 -16.03 -28.65
N ARG A 283 7.23 -15.04 -29.36
CA ARG A 283 6.80 -15.21 -30.73
C ARG A 283 7.14 -13.97 -31.52
N GLU A 284 7.85 -14.13 -32.64
CA GLU A 284 8.11 -13.02 -33.53
C GLU A 284 6.77 -12.42 -34.02
N CYS A 285 6.73 -11.11 -34.20
CA CYS A 285 5.61 -10.42 -34.80
C CYS A 285 6.10 -9.26 -35.64
N ASP A 286 5.34 -8.92 -36.69
CA ASP A 286 5.65 -7.73 -37.47
C ASP A 286 5.45 -6.47 -36.62
N ALA A 287 6.49 -5.64 -36.49
CA ALA A 287 6.51 -4.48 -35.61
C ALA A 287 5.46 -3.41 -35.97
N SER A 288 4.98 -3.38 -37.21
CA SER A 288 4.04 -2.36 -37.69
C SER A 288 2.57 -2.79 -37.58
N THR A 289 2.30 -4.08 -37.77
CA THR A 289 0.95 -4.66 -37.81
C THR A 289 0.61 -5.46 -36.55
N GLY A 290 1.63 -5.90 -35.81
CA GLY A 290 1.50 -6.80 -34.66
C GLY A 290 1.07 -8.22 -35.02
N GLU A 291 1.14 -8.59 -36.31
CA GLU A 291 0.80 -9.92 -36.79
C GLU A 291 1.87 -10.93 -36.36
N PRO A 292 1.49 -12.02 -35.68
CA PRO A 292 2.45 -13.03 -35.24
C PRO A 292 3.07 -13.78 -36.42
N LEU A 293 4.40 -13.83 -36.44
CA LEU A 293 5.24 -14.53 -37.39
C LEU A 293 5.81 -15.79 -36.74
N GLY A 294 5.85 -16.87 -37.50
CA GLY A 294 6.46 -18.12 -37.03
C GLY A 294 5.78 -18.78 -35.82
N PRO A 295 6.37 -19.89 -35.33
CA PRO A 295 5.94 -20.58 -34.12
C PRO A 295 6.43 -19.87 -32.85
N ALA A 296 5.73 -20.08 -31.73
CA ALA A 296 6.18 -19.58 -30.45
C ALA A 296 7.25 -20.51 -29.82
N THR A 297 8.24 -19.93 -29.15
CA THR A 297 9.35 -20.62 -28.48
C THR A 297 9.25 -20.43 -26.96
N PRO A 298 9.32 -21.50 -26.16
CA PRO A 298 9.30 -21.35 -24.71
C PRO A 298 10.64 -20.82 -24.19
N GLU A 299 10.57 -19.81 -23.32
CA GLU A 299 11.73 -19.19 -22.70
C GLU A 299 11.56 -19.08 -21.19
N THR A 300 12.70 -18.99 -20.49
CA THR A 300 12.75 -18.78 -19.04
C THR A 300 13.90 -17.84 -18.73
N LEU A 301 13.62 -16.83 -17.93
CA LEU A 301 14.57 -15.83 -17.45
C LEU A 301 14.51 -15.80 -15.92
N ASP A 302 15.65 -16.00 -15.27
CA ASP A 302 15.76 -15.83 -13.83
C ASP A 302 15.73 -14.33 -13.49
N ILE A 303 14.96 -13.97 -12.48
CA ILE A 303 14.77 -12.58 -12.03
C ILE A 303 15.00 -12.51 -10.51
N ASP A 304 15.10 -11.30 -9.96
CA ASP A 304 15.39 -11.14 -8.53
C ASP A 304 14.33 -11.81 -7.63
N ASP A 305 14.80 -12.27 -6.47
CA ASP A 305 13.98 -12.89 -5.45
C ASP A 305 13.07 -11.87 -4.74
N VAL A 306 11.93 -12.33 -4.24
CA VAL A 306 10.98 -11.51 -3.50
C VAL A 306 10.98 -11.91 -2.02
N PRO A 307 11.44 -11.05 -1.10
CA PRO A 307 11.34 -11.34 0.32
C PRO A 307 9.96 -10.96 0.88
N ILE A 308 9.45 -11.81 1.75
CA ILE A 308 8.38 -11.51 2.71
C ILE A 308 9.01 -11.36 4.09
N THR A 309 8.72 -10.24 4.74
CA THR A 309 9.22 -9.91 6.08
C THR A 309 8.05 -9.62 7.01
N LEU A 310 8.31 -9.52 8.32
CA LEU A 310 7.27 -9.14 9.28
C LEU A 310 6.65 -7.76 8.98
N ALA A 311 7.41 -6.84 8.39
CA ALA A 311 6.91 -5.52 8.01
C ALA A 311 5.76 -5.58 6.98
N ASP A 312 5.69 -6.65 6.17
CA ASP A 312 4.59 -6.84 5.21
C ASP A 312 3.25 -7.13 5.92
N PHE A 313 3.29 -7.66 7.16
CA PHE A 313 2.11 -7.95 7.97
C PHE A 313 1.78 -6.86 8.98
N VAL A 314 2.52 -5.74 8.95
CA VAL A 314 2.29 -4.60 9.83
C VAL A 314 1.89 -3.39 8.98
N ALA A 315 0.88 -2.65 9.43
CA ALA A 315 0.47 -1.41 8.79
C ALA A 315 0.56 -0.25 9.79
N SER A 316 1.26 0.81 9.38
CA SER A 316 1.42 2.01 10.19
C SER A 316 0.06 2.65 10.45
N THR A 317 -0.22 2.94 11.71
CA THR A 317 -1.42 3.66 12.13
C THR A 317 -0.96 4.90 12.88
N PRO A 318 -1.27 6.12 12.41
CA PRO A 318 -0.88 7.32 13.12
C PRO A 318 -1.65 7.37 14.45
N LEU A 319 -0.91 7.49 15.55
CA LEU A 319 -1.47 7.65 16.89
C LEU A 319 -1.33 9.10 17.34
N THR A 320 -2.44 9.70 17.75
CA THR A 320 -2.47 11.05 18.31
C THR A 320 -2.02 11.07 19.77
N ASP A 321 -2.39 10.04 20.54
CA ASP A 321 -1.98 9.82 21.93
C ASP A 321 -1.56 8.36 22.12
N PHE A 322 -0.25 8.12 22.10
CA PHE A 322 0.32 6.79 22.26
C PHE A 322 -0.03 6.19 23.64
N ARG A 323 0.01 7.00 24.70
CA ARG A 323 -0.17 6.50 26.07
C ARG A 323 -1.58 5.98 26.27
N ARG A 324 -2.58 6.74 25.83
CA ARG A 324 -3.98 6.32 25.90
C ARG A 324 -4.23 5.06 25.06
N ALA A 325 -3.62 4.98 23.88
CA ALA A 325 -3.73 3.78 23.04
C ALA A 325 -3.10 2.55 23.70
N TRP A 326 -1.91 2.70 24.29
CA TRP A 326 -1.20 1.63 25.00
C TRP A 326 -1.98 1.13 26.21
N GLU A 327 -2.38 2.04 27.12
CA GLU A 327 -3.15 1.70 28.32
C GLU A 327 -4.50 1.06 27.97
N GLY A 328 -5.10 1.46 26.84
CA GLY A 328 -6.36 0.88 26.34
C GLY A 328 -6.25 -0.55 25.83
N MET A 329 -5.06 -1.02 25.41
CA MET A 329 -4.86 -2.42 24.97
C MET A 329 -4.74 -3.39 26.14
N GLY A 330 -4.40 -2.90 27.34
CA GLY A 330 -4.17 -3.74 28.51
C GLY A 330 -2.84 -4.51 28.47
N ALA A 331 -2.59 -5.31 29.50
CA ALA A 331 -1.32 -6.01 29.70
C ALA A 331 -1.36 -7.51 29.37
N ASP A 332 -2.50 -8.04 28.89
CA ASP A 332 -2.72 -9.49 28.74
C ASP A 332 -1.74 -10.17 27.77
N ASN A 333 -1.21 -9.41 26.80
CA ASN A 333 -0.23 -9.88 25.81
C ASN A 333 1.08 -9.06 25.84
N GLU A 334 1.37 -8.36 26.95
CA GLU A 334 2.59 -7.58 27.09
C GLU A 334 3.82 -8.50 27.27
N VAL A 335 4.82 -8.34 26.41
CA VAL A 335 6.09 -9.09 26.44
C VAL A 335 7.24 -8.10 26.33
N VAL A 336 8.28 -8.27 27.16
CA VAL A 336 9.49 -7.44 27.17
C VAL A 336 10.71 -8.33 26.95
N GLU A 337 11.53 -7.98 25.95
CA GLU A 337 12.75 -8.70 25.60
C GLU A 337 13.91 -7.70 25.45
N GLU A 338 15.11 -8.07 25.90
CA GLU A 338 16.32 -7.24 25.83
C GLU A 338 17.23 -7.78 24.72
N PHE A 339 17.54 -6.93 23.73
CA PHE A 339 18.44 -7.26 22.64
C PHE A 339 19.84 -6.70 22.93
N VAL A 340 20.85 -7.58 22.97
CA VAL A 340 22.26 -7.25 23.26
C VAL A 340 23.06 -7.11 21.97
#